data_AF-A5P8A1-F1
#
_entry.id   AF-A5P8A1-F1
#
_cell.length_a   1.000
_cell.length_b   1.000
_cell.length_c   1.000
_cell.angle_alpha   90.00
_cell.angle_beta   90.00
_cell.angle_gamma   90.00
#
_symmetry.space_group_name_H-M   'P 1'
#
loop_
_entity.id
_entity.type
_entity.pdbx_description
1 polymer ?
#
loop_
_entity_poly.entity_id
_entity_poly.type
_entity_poly.pdbx_seq_one_letter_code
_entity_poly.pdbx_strand_id
1 'polypeptide(L)' 'MAETAEPQSRFDDTMTQYRFVTRARAGKWYATLAEAQRQANRIGAGFTDALGHFIAYRGTVLEMRDNSAG' A
#
# COMPACT_ATOMS: atom_id res chain seq x y z
N MET A 1 32.68 17.61 -15.95
CA MET A 1 33.10 16.57 -14.99
C MET A 1 31.86 16.09 -14.26
N ALA A 2 31.44 14.86 -14.57
CA ALA A 2 30.50 13.98 -13.87
C ALA A 2 29.15 14.54 -13.37
N GLU A 3 28.14 14.33 -14.21
CA GLU A 3 26.74 14.10 -13.90
C GLU A 3 26.60 13.11 -12.74
N THR A 4 26.24 13.59 -11.54
CA THR A 4 25.83 12.72 -10.43
C THR A 4 24.36 12.39 -10.64
N ALA A 5 24.09 11.54 -11.64
CA ALA A 5 22.84 10.83 -11.74
C ALA A 5 22.77 9.88 -10.54
N GLU A 6 21.97 10.25 -9.54
CA GLU A 6 21.54 9.32 -8.50
C GLU A 6 21.03 8.05 -9.20
N PRO A 7 21.49 6.85 -8.82
CA PRO A 7 21.08 5.63 -9.50
C PRO A 7 19.58 5.45 -9.29
N GLN A 8 18.81 5.80 -10.32
CA GLN A 8 17.44 5.36 -10.50
C GLN A 8 17.46 3.85 -10.32
N SER A 9 16.86 3.38 -9.23
CA SER A 9 16.82 1.96 -8.88
C SER A 9 16.11 1.21 -10.01
N ARG A 10 16.89 0.42 -10.75
CA ARG A 10 16.42 -0.47 -11.82
C ARG A 10 16.10 -1.86 -11.27
N PHE A 11 15.57 -1.94 -10.05
CA PHE A 11 15.16 -3.19 -9.38
C PHE A 11 13.65 -3.25 -9.11
N ASP A 12 12.87 -2.39 -9.77
CA ASP A 12 11.44 -2.16 -9.54
C ASP A 12 10.50 -3.03 -10.42
N ASP A 13 10.86 -4.28 -10.73
CA ASP A 13 9.96 -5.20 -11.47
C ASP A 13 9.28 -6.27 -10.60
N THR A 14 9.45 -6.19 -9.27
CA THR A 14 8.79 -7.11 -8.31
C THR A 14 8.28 -6.38 -7.06
N MET A 15 7.81 -5.13 -7.20
CA MET A 15 7.21 -4.46 -6.05
C MET A 15 5.76 -4.91 -5.85
N THR A 16 5.54 -5.74 -4.83
CA THR A 16 4.19 -6.05 -4.36
C THR A 16 3.51 -4.77 -3.92
N GLN A 17 2.35 -4.50 -4.49
CA GLN A 17 1.50 -3.37 -4.14
C GLN A 17 0.34 -3.82 -3.26
N TYR A 18 -0.10 -2.94 -2.39
CA TYR A 18 -1.10 -3.21 -1.36
C TYR A 18 -2.28 -2.24 -1.50
N ARG A 19 -3.51 -2.74 -1.33
CA ARG A 19 -4.69 -1.88 -1.15
C ARG A 19 -5.69 -2.50 -0.19
N PHE A 20 -6.44 -1.65 0.51
CA PHE A 20 -7.59 -2.10 1.29
C PHE A 20 -8.89 -1.85 0.53
N VAL A 21 -9.76 -2.85 0.52
CA VAL A 21 -11.06 -2.82 -0.14
C VAL A 21 -12.14 -3.09 0.89
N THR A 22 -13.17 -2.24 0.88
CA THR A 22 -14.39 -2.40 1.67
C THR A 22 -15.56 -2.67 0.71
N ARG A 23 -16.71 -3.08 1.25
CA ARG A 23 -17.95 -3.24 0.46
C ARG A 23 -18.30 -2.02 -0.39
N ALA A 24 -18.03 -0.81 0.09
CA ALA A 24 -18.46 0.43 -0.54
C ALA A 24 -17.34 1.17 -1.30
N ARG A 25 -16.07 0.87 -1.01
CA ARG A 25 -14.92 1.65 -1.48
C ARG A 25 -13.68 0.78 -1.64
N ALA A 26 -12.95 0.96 -2.73
CA ALA A 26 -11.62 0.40 -2.92
C ALA A 26 -10.56 1.51 -2.87
N GLY A 27 -9.48 1.28 -2.12
CA GLY A 27 -8.31 2.15 -2.11
C GLY A 27 -7.50 2.09 -3.41
N LYS A 28 -6.57 3.03 -3.56
CA LYS A 28 -5.51 2.94 -4.58
C LYS A 28 -4.53 1.83 -4.19
N TRP A 29 -3.75 1.38 -5.16
CA TRP A 29 -2.59 0.53 -4.92
C TRP A 29 -1.43 1.37 -4.39
N TYR A 30 -0.79 0.91 -3.34
CA TYR A 30 0.36 1.55 -2.69
C TYR A 30 1.56 0.62 -2.71
N ALA A 31 2.76 1.18 -2.82
CA ALA A 31 4.00 0.40 -2.84
C ALA A 31 4.31 -0.24 -1.47
N THR A 32 3.80 0.33 -0.38
CA THR A 32 4.03 -0.17 0.98
C THR A 32 2.74 -0.49 1.72
N LEU A 33 2.77 -1.52 2.57
CA LEU A 33 1.64 -1.88 3.43
C LEU A 33 1.28 -0.74 4.39
N ALA A 34 2.27 -0.01 4.92
CA ALA A 34 2.07 1.11 5.83
C ALA A 34 1.27 2.26 5.18
N GLU A 35 1.54 2.58 3.91
CA GLU A 35 0.74 3.56 3.17
C GLU A 35 -0.69 3.09 2.95
N ALA A 36 -0.86 1.81 2.58
CA ALA A 36 -2.18 1.22 2.40
C ALA A 36 -3.00 1.28 3.71
N GLN A 37 -2.40 0.96 4.86
CA GLN A 37 -3.04 1.02 6.18
C GLN A 37 -3.41 2.46 6.58
N ARG A 38 -2.52 3.43 6.36
CA ARG A 38 -2.82 4.86 6.61
C ARG A 38 -4.01 5.33 5.78
N GLN A 39 -4.08 4.94 4.51
CA GLN A 39 -5.22 5.27 3.68
C GLN A 39 -6.49 4.53 4.13
N ALA A 40 -6.37 3.25 4.49
CA ALA A 40 -7.48 2.45 4.98
C ALA A 40 -8.13 3.08 6.22
N ASN A 41 -7.32 3.61 7.15
CA ASN A 41 -7.81 4.39 8.28
C ASN A 41 -8.60 5.63 7.80
N ARG A 42 -8.04 6.41 6.88
CA ARG A 42 -8.67 7.62 6.31
C ARG A 42 -10.00 7.36 5.60
N ILE A 43 -10.14 6.25 4.88
CA ILE A 43 -11.37 5.95 4.13
C ILE A 43 -12.44 5.23 4.97
N GLY A 44 -12.15 4.95 6.24
CA GLY A 44 -13.04 4.22 7.15
C GLY A 44 -13.06 2.71 6.91
N ALA A 45 -11.95 2.13 6.44
CA ALA A 45 -11.79 0.70 6.24
C ALA A 45 -11.20 -0.03 7.47
N GLY A 46 -10.67 0.72 8.43
CA GLY A 46 -10.15 0.22 9.70
C GLY A 46 -9.67 1.37 10.57
N PHE A 47 -8.94 1.05 11.63
CA PHE A 47 -8.30 2.03 12.50
C PHE A 47 -6.96 1.50 13.01
N THR A 48 -6.12 2.39 13.52
CA THR A 48 -4.88 2.03 14.20
C THR A 48 -5.11 2.13 15.69
N ASP A 49 -4.81 1.07 16.44
CA ASP A 49 -4.92 1.07 17.90
C ASP A 49 -3.80 1.88 18.56
N ALA A 50 -3.86 2.03 19.89
CA ALA A 50 -2.86 2.76 20.65
C ALA A 50 -1.46 2.09 20.64
N LEU A 51 -1.38 0.82 20.27
CA LEU A 51 -0.13 0.05 20.15
C LEU A 51 0.48 0.14 18.75
N GLY A 52 -0.21 0.81 17.81
CA GLY A 52 0.23 0.94 16.42
C GLY A 52 -0.22 -0.20 15.50
N HIS A 53 -1.06 -1.12 15.97
CA HIS A 53 -1.60 -2.18 15.13
C HIS A 53 -2.77 -1.67 14.30
N PHE A 54 -2.74 -1.99 13.00
CA PHE A 54 -3.88 -1.73 12.13
C PHE A 54 -4.93 -2.83 12.28
N ILE A 55 -6.15 -2.43 12.64
CA ILE A 55 -7.31 -3.30 12.78
C ILE A 55 -8.29 -2.98 11.65
N ALA A 56 -8.47 -3.92 10.73
CA ALA A 56 -9.42 -3.82 9.64
C ALA A 56 -10.85 -4.03 10.15
N TYR A 57 -11.81 -3.21 9.67
CA TYR A 57 -13.23 -3.44 9.98
C TYR A 57 -13.76 -4.70 9.29
N ARG A 58 -14.90 -5.20 9.79
CA ARG A 58 -15.54 -6.39 9.24
C ARG A 58 -15.87 -6.19 7.76
N GLY A 59 -15.37 -7.10 6.91
CA GLY A 59 -15.57 -7.04 5.46
C GLY A 59 -14.58 -6.15 4.73
N THR A 60 -13.60 -5.57 5.42
CA THR A 60 -12.42 -4.98 4.78
C THR A 60 -11.42 -6.09 4.45
N VAL A 61 -10.92 -6.10 3.22
CA VAL A 61 -9.95 -7.08 2.72
C VAL A 61 -8.68 -6.35 2.29
N LEU A 62 -7.53 -6.91 2.62
CA LEU A 62 -6.24 -6.52 2.06
C LEU A 62 -6.04 -7.28 0.75
N GLU A 63 -5.87 -6.55 -0.34
CA GLU A 63 -5.44 -7.12 -1.61
C GLU A 63 -3.96 -6.80 -1.84
N MET A 64 -3.26 -7.77 -2.43
CA MET A 64 -1.86 -7.68 -2.82
C MET A 64 -1.76 -8.03 -4.30
N ARG A 65 -0.93 -7.30 -5.04
CA ARG A 65 -0.60 -7.65 -6.43
C ARG A 65 0.89 -7.45 -6.67
N ASP A 66 1.47 -8.30 -7.49
CA ASP A 66 2.80 -8.08 -8.00
C ASP A 66 2.73 -7.10 -9.17
N ASN A 67 3.47 -6.00 -9.09
CA ASN A 67 3.65 -5.10 -10.21
C ASN A 67 4.79 -5.61 -11.10
N SER A 68 4.66 -6.82 -11.62
CA SER A 68 5.47 -7.32 -12.72
C SER A 68 4.87 -6.74 -14.00
N ALA A 69 5.45 -5.67 -14.49
CA ALA A 69 5.05 -5.10 -15.77
C ALA A 69 5.69 -5.96 -16.86
N GLY A 70 4.94 -6.95 -17.35
CA GLY A 70 5.33 -7.77 -18.50
C GLY A 70 5.44 -6.97 -19.80
#